data_AF-A0A5P8E8K9-F1
#
_entry.id   AF-A0A5P8E8K9-F1
#
_cell.length_a   1.000
_cell.length_b   1.000
_cell.length_c   1.000
_cell.angle_alpha   90.00
_cell.angle_beta   90.00
_cell.angle_gamma   90.00
#
_symmetry.space_group_name_H-M   'P 1'
#
loop_
_entity.id
_entity.type
_entity.pdbx_description
1 polymer ?
#
loop_
_entity_poly.entity_id
_entity_poly.type
_entity_poly.pdbx_seq_one_letter_code
_entity_poly.pdbx_strand_id
1 'polypeptide(L)'
;MATTTAKSATRATESKNAAAAAASVATSKSATASRIIVAGIPKPSEKPEAKPAEKPQSAASANTVQAAAPAAQPRELTAEEKAAQLQKEIERKTAALQAALTELAHKKELNDHRTRFLKTLDQLQAAEAQLNETDDFEAPKCKISFETKPDGYRWDTAFSIGNAELQKEFITFIRAKIRAKVEDIEAELIK
;
A
#
# COMPACT_ATOMS: atom_id res chain seq x y z
N MET A 1 -64.31 26.57 -42.90
CA MET A 1 -64.18 28.01 -43.18
C MET A 1 -64.09 28.75 -41.85
N ALA A 2 -62.96 29.41 -41.59
CA ALA A 2 -62.77 30.62 -40.79
C ALA A 2 -61.27 30.73 -40.47
N THR A 3 -60.63 31.67 -41.14
CA THR A 3 -59.23 32.09 -41.04
C THR A 3 -58.99 32.99 -39.82
N THR A 4 -57.70 33.32 -39.62
CA THR A 4 -57.14 34.62 -39.11
C THR A 4 -56.61 34.56 -37.67
N THR A 5 -55.47 35.15 -37.24
CA THR A 5 -54.16 35.57 -37.81
C THR A 5 -53.34 36.07 -36.60
N ALA A 6 -52.03 35.79 -36.63
CA ALA A 6 -50.85 36.43 -36.02
C ALA A 6 -50.98 37.52 -34.92
N LYS A 7 -50.02 37.51 -33.97
CA LYS A 7 -49.09 38.65 -33.80
C LYS A 7 -47.80 38.30 -33.05
N SER A 8 -46.71 38.71 -33.68
CA SER A 8 -45.30 38.69 -33.29
C SER A 8 -44.95 39.77 -32.25
N ALA A 9 -43.89 39.55 -31.46
CA ALA A 9 -43.00 40.64 -30.99
C ALA A 9 -41.62 40.12 -30.56
N THR A 10 -40.64 40.45 -31.39
CA THR A 10 -39.19 40.41 -31.20
C THR A 10 -38.73 41.52 -30.25
N ARG A 11 -37.71 41.32 -29.39
CA ARG A 11 -36.67 42.35 -29.16
C ARG A 11 -35.40 41.78 -28.50
N ALA A 12 -34.27 42.06 -29.16
CA ALA A 12 -32.90 41.83 -28.75
C ALA A 12 -32.29 43.05 -28.04
N THR A 13 -31.22 42.82 -27.26
CA THR A 13 -30.03 43.70 -27.00
C THR A 13 -29.06 42.89 -26.13
N GLU A 14 -27.91 42.37 -26.58
CA GLU A 14 -26.61 42.96 -26.95
C GLU A 14 -25.73 43.55 -25.83
N SER A 15 -24.43 43.18 -25.91
CA SER A 15 -23.21 43.81 -25.34
C SER A 15 -22.92 43.62 -23.84
N LYS A 16 -21.67 43.40 -23.37
CA LYS A 16 -20.33 43.54 -23.97
C LYS A 16 -19.28 42.83 -23.10
N ASN A 17 -18.25 42.32 -23.75
CA ASN A 17 -17.04 41.71 -23.21
C ASN A 17 -15.87 42.73 -23.27
N ALA A 18 -14.92 42.70 -22.33
CA ALA A 18 -13.51 43.17 -22.39
C ALA A 18 -13.03 43.62 -20.97
N ALA A 19 -12.17 42.87 -20.27
CA ALA A 19 -10.71 42.80 -20.40
C ALA A 19 -9.94 43.85 -19.56
N ALA A 20 -9.13 43.36 -18.62
CA ALA A 20 -7.76 43.81 -18.29
C ALA A 20 -7.45 43.67 -16.78
N ALA A 21 -6.46 42.82 -16.44
CA ALA A 21 -5.29 43.21 -15.64
C ALA A 21 -4.38 41.99 -15.44
N ALA A 22 -3.12 42.16 -15.82
CA ALA A 22 -2.04 41.20 -15.76
C ALA A 22 -1.26 41.30 -14.43
N ALA A 23 -0.43 40.27 -14.20
CA ALA A 23 0.91 40.29 -13.58
C ALA A 23 1.12 39.54 -12.25
N SER A 24 2.37 39.07 -12.10
CA SER A 24 3.06 38.42 -10.97
C SER A 24 3.09 36.88 -11.00
N VAL A 25 4.06 36.21 -11.67
CA VAL A 25 5.48 35.98 -11.28
C VAL A 25 5.63 35.33 -9.90
N ALA A 26 6.11 34.07 -9.87
CA ALA A 26 7.36 33.68 -9.19
C ALA A 26 7.50 32.15 -9.07
N THR A 27 8.52 31.63 -9.75
CA THR A 27 9.21 30.38 -9.49
C THR A 27 9.71 30.26 -8.05
N SER A 28 9.64 29.07 -7.46
CA SER A 28 10.73 28.56 -6.60
C SER A 28 10.73 27.03 -6.56
N LYS A 29 11.73 26.45 -7.23
CA LYS A 29 12.24 25.10 -6.96
C LYS A 29 12.98 25.17 -5.62
N SER A 30 12.69 24.25 -4.70
CA SER A 30 13.60 23.95 -3.60
C SER A 30 13.81 22.45 -3.52
N ALA A 31 15.02 22.05 -3.92
CA ALA A 31 15.58 20.74 -3.65
C ALA A 31 16.08 20.73 -2.21
N THR A 32 15.78 19.68 -1.45
CA THR A 32 16.53 19.37 -0.24
C THR A 32 16.78 17.87 -0.19
N ALA A 33 17.98 17.52 -0.61
CA ALA A 33 18.61 16.24 -0.33
C ALA A 33 18.73 16.06 1.18
N SER A 34 18.24 14.94 1.71
CA SER A 34 18.61 14.50 3.06
C SER A 34 19.37 13.19 2.98
N ARG A 35 20.54 13.28 3.61
CA ARG A 35 21.70 12.40 3.55
C ARG A 35 21.43 11.14 4.35
N ILE A 36 21.79 10.00 3.76
CA ILE A 36 21.91 8.70 4.41
C ILE A 36 22.98 8.78 5.51
N ILE A 37 22.64 8.40 6.74
CA ILE A 37 23.62 8.09 7.79
C ILE A 37 23.50 6.61 8.10
N VAL A 38 24.52 5.87 7.69
CA VAL A 38 24.82 4.48 8.07
C VAL A 38 25.54 4.51 9.41
N ALA A 39 24.97 3.85 10.41
CA ALA A 39 25.62 3.44 11.65
C ALA A 39 24.88 2.16 12.10
N GLY A 40 25.47 1.03 12.46
CA GLY A 40 26.84 0.56 12.52
C GLY A 40 26.69 -0.92 12.91
N ILE A 41 27.42 -1.82 12.26
CA ILE A 41 27.45 -3.25 12.59
C ILE A 41 28.46 -3.44 13.72
N PRO A 42 28.13 -4.20 14.77
CA PRO A 42 29.14 -5.03 15.42
C PRO A 42 28.75 -6.51 15.44
N LYS A 43 29.76 -7.35 15.17
CA LYS A 43 29.82 -8.82 15.34
C LYS A 43 31.23 -9.12 15.88
N PRO A 44 31.55 -10.29 16.47
CA PRO A 44 30.91 -11.15 17.49
C PRO A 44 31.78 -11.23 18.77
N SER A 45 31.33 -11.96 19.80
CA SER A 45 32.23 -12.39 20.90
C SER A 45 31.89 -13.81 21.38
N GLU A 46 32.95 -14.51 21.81
CA GLU A 46 33.13 -15.95 21.97
C GLU A 46 32.47 -16.62 23.20
N LYS A 47 32.49 -17.96 23.13
CA LYS A 47 32.18 -19.02 24.09
C LYS A 47 33.17 -19.05 25.29
N PRO A 48 32.81 -19.70 26.42
CA PRO A 48 33.49 -20.96 26.86
C PRO A 48 32.50 -21.99 27.50
N GLU A 49 32.56 -23.31 27.23
CA GLU A 49 33.20 -24.42 28.00
C GLU A 49 32.85 -24.46 29.52
N ALA A 50 32.45 -25.56 30.18
CA ALA A 50 32.88 -26.96 30.12
C ALA A 50 31.90 -28.01 30.76
N LYS A 51 32.23 -29.30 30.55
CA LYS A 51 31.79 -30.65 31.07
C LYS A 51 31.65 -30.79 32.62
N PRO A 52 31.29 -31.95 33.29
CA PRO A 52 31.45 -33.38 32.90
C PRO A 52 30.44 -34.45 33.44
N ALA A 53 30.74 -35.73 33.15
CA ALA A 53 30.53 -36.98 33.92
C ALA A 53 29.68 -38.10 33.24
N GLU A 54 29.78 -39.38 33.63
CA GLU A 54 30.76 -40.44 33.34
C GLU A 54 30.06 -41.83 33.53
N LYS A 55 30.16 -42.76 32.55
CA LYS A 55 30.09 -44.27 32.59
C LYS A 55 28.90 -45.04 33.26
N PRO A 56 28.69 -46.38 33.03
CA PRO A 56 29.66 -47.44 32.69
C PRO A 56 29.31 -48.50 31.60
N GLN A 57 30.33 -49.32 31.36
CA GLN A 57 30.54 -50.42 30.41
C GLN A 57 29.67 -51.69 30.63
N SER A 58 29.47 -52.49 29.57
CA SER A 58 29.74 -53.94 29.59
C SER A 58 29.91 -54.50 28.16
N ALA A 59 30.70 -55.56 28.08
CA ALA A 59 31.40 -56.11 26.92
C ALA A 59 30.64 -57.19 26.13
N ALA A 60 31.02 -57.40 24.86
CA ALA A 60 31.23 -58.72 24.28
C ALA A 60 32.00 -58.59 22.95
N SER A 61 33.16 -59.25 22.91
CA SER A 61 34.04 -59.39 21.74
C SER A 61 33.44 -60.29 20.67
N ALA A 62 33.61 -59.93 19.40
CA ALA A 62 33.84 -60.88 18.32
C ALA A 62 34.71 -60.22 17.25
N ASN A 63 35.86 -60.85 17.02
CA ASN A 63 36.92 -60.43 16.14
C ASN A 63 36.56 -60.84 14.69
N THR A 64 36.48 -59.88 13.77
CA THR A 64 36.53 -60.16 12.33
C THR A 64 37.47 -59.18 11.67
N VAL A 65 38.66 -59.68 11.34
CA VAL A 65 39.63 -59.01 10.47
C VAL A 65 39.03 -58.98 9.07
N GLN A 66 38.64 -57.80 8.58
CA GLN A 66 38.44 -57.60 7.15
C GLN A 66 38.75 -56.16 6.74
N ALA A 67 39.91 -56.02 6.10
CA ALA A 67 40.36 -54.99 5.17
C ALA A 67 39.97 -53.53 5.49
N ALA A 68 40.96 -52.77 5.95
CA ALA A 68 40.96 -51.32 5.86
C ALA A 68 40.74 -50.88 4.40
N ALA A 69 39.55 -50.37 4.10
CA ALA A 69 39.37 -49.47 2.98
C ALA A 69 40.14 -48.19 3.32
N PRO A 70 40.96 -47.63 2.40
CA PRO A 70 41.68 -46.40 2.68
C PRO A 70 40.66 -45.30 2.96
N ALA A 71 40.73 -44.71 4.15
CA ALA A 71 40.00 -43.50 4.48
C ALA A 71 40.35 -42.46 3.41
N ALA A 72 39.41 -42.20 2.51
CA ALA A 72 39.55 -41.19 1.49
C ALA A 72 39.81 -39.86 2.19
N GLN A 73 41.00 -39.29 1.96
CA GLN A 73 41.28 -37.90 2.36
C GLN A 73 40.18 -37.01 1.75
N PRO A 74 39.73 -35.95 2.44
CA PRO A 74 38.77 -35.02 1.88
C PRO A 74 39.34 -34.49 0.56
N ARG A 75 38.72 -34.84 -0.57
CA ARG A 75 39.16 -34.38 -1.89
C ARG A 75 38.95 -32.86 -1.93
N GLU A 76 40.03 -32.09 -2.10
CA GLU A 76 39.89 -30.66 -2.35
C GLU A 76 39.11 -30.45 -3.66
N LEU A 77 38.03 -29.67 -3.57
CA LEU A 77 37.23 -29.29 -4.73
C LEU A 77 38.10 -28.55 -5.74
N THR A 78 38.00 -28.94 -7.00
CA THR A 78 38.66 -28.27 -8.13
C THR A 78 38.14 -26.83 -8.26
N ALA A 79 38.90 -25.97 -8.96
CA ALA A 79 38.49 -24.59 -9.20
C ALA A 79 37.13 -24.49 -9.91
N GLU A 80 36.84 -25.39 -10.86
CA GLU A 80 35.54 -25.49 -11.53
C GLU A 80 34.42 -25.90 -10.57
N GLU A 81 34.64 -26.88 -9.70
CA GLU A 81 33.63 -27.29 -8.71
C GLU A 81 33.35 -26.17 -7.70
N LYS A 82 34.37 -25.42 -7.28
CA LYS A 82 34.22 -24.23 -6.43
C LYS A 82 33.46 -23.11 -7.15
N ALA A 83 33.77 -22.85 -8.42
CA ALA A 83 33.07 -21.86 -9.23
C ALA A 83 31.59 -22.25 -9.44
N ALA A 84 31.30 -23.52 -9.70
CA ALA A 84 29.94 -24.02 -9.83
C ALA A 84 29.14 -23.94 -8.51
N GLN A 85 29.79 -24.19 -7.36
CA GLN A 85 29.17 -23.99 -6.05
C GLN A 85 28.84 -22.52 -5.78
N LEU A 86 29.79 -21.61 -6.08
CA LEU A 86 29.58 -20.17 -5.96
C LEU A 86 28.43 -19.69 -6.86
N GLN A 87 28.37 -20.18 -8.11
CA GLN A 87 27.30 -19.84 -9.05
C GLN A 87 25.93 -20.27 -8.52
N LYS A 88 25.80 -21.51 -8.02
CA LYS A 88 24.57 -21.98 -7.38
C LYS A 88 24.19 -21.15 -6.15
N GLU A 89 25.16 -20.73 -5.36
CA GLU A 89 24.90 -19.88 -4.19
C GLU A 89 24.44 -18.47 -4.59
N ILE A 90 25.03 -17.90 -5.64
CA ILE A 90 24.61 -16.61 -6.23
C ILE A 90 23.18 -16.71 -6.75
N GLU A 91 22.84 -17.77 -7.50
CA GLU A 91 21.49 -17.99 -8.01
C GLU A 91 20.48 -18.14 -6.87
N ARG A 92 20.82 -18.93 -5.84
CA ARG A 92 19.97 -19.09 -4.64
C ARG A 92 19.75 -17.75 -3.94
N LYS A 93 20.80 -16.96 -3.74
CA LYS A 93 20.69 -15.64 -3.08
C LYS A 93 19.91 -14.65 -3.94
N THR A 94 20.09 -14.67 -5.25
CA THR A 94 19.34 -13.84 -6.19
C THR A 94 17.85 -14.18 -6.15
N ALA A 95 17.49 -15.47 -6.16
CA ALA A 95 16.10 -15.90 -6.05
C ALA A 95 15.47 -15.49 -4.70
N ALA A 96 16.20 -15.65 -3.59
CA ALA A 96 15.72 -15.21 -2.28
C ALA A 96 15.55 -13.68 -2.20
N LEU A 97 16.44 -12.92 -2.83
CA LEU A 97 16.36 -11.46 -2.89
C LEU A 97 15.19 -11.00 -3.75
N GLN A 98 14.95 -11.65 -4.89
CA GLN A 98 13.79 -11.39 -5.74
C GLN A 98 12.47 -11.61 -4.96
N ALA A 99 12.37 -12.72 -4.23
CA ALA A 99 11.20 -13.03 -3.40
C ALA A 99 10.99 -11.99 -2.27
N ALA A 100 12.08 -11.56 -1.62
CA ALA A 100 12.02 -10.51 -0.61
C ALA A 100 11.58 -9.16 -1.19
N LEU A 101 12.03 -8.81 -2.40
CA LEU A 101 11.62 -7.58 -3.09
C LEU A 101 10.13 -7.60 -3.48
N THR A 102 9.62 -8.73 -3.97
CA THR A 102 8.19 -8.85 -4.29
C THR A 102 7.32 -8.74 -3.05
N GLU A 103 7.75 -9.36 -1.94
CA GLU A 103 7.03 -9.28 -0.67
C GLU A 103 7.03 -7.84 -0.13
N LEU A 104 8.17 -7.15 -0.19
CA LEU A 104 8.27 -5.76 0.23
C LEU A 104 7.36 -4.85 -0.62
N ALA A 105 7.34 -5.04 -1.94
CA ALA A 105 6.47 -4.29 -2.83
C ALA A 105 4.99 -4.50 -2.49
N HIS A 106 4.59 -5.73 -2.18
CA HIS A 106 3.23 -6.05 -1.75
C HIS A 106 2.86 -5.38 -0.42
N LYS A 107 3.73 -5.46 0.60
CA LYS A 107 3.52 -4.80 1.90
C LYS A 107 3.46 -3.28 1.76
N LYS A 108 4.22 -2.69 0.83
CA LYS A 108 4.13 -1.26 0.53
C LYS A 108 2.76 -0.90 -0.03
N GLU A 109 2.25 -1.65 -1.01
CA GLU A 109 0.92 -1.40 -1.59
C GLU A 109 -0.19 -1.52 -0.54
N LEU A 110 -0.11 -2.52 0.35
CA LEU A 110 -1.03 -2.65 1.49
C LEU A 110 -0.97 -1.43 2.42
N ASN A 111 0.22 -0.91 2.70
CA ASN A 111 0.38 0.31 3.50
C ASN A 111 -0.23 1.55 2.81
N ASP A 112 -0.03 1.67 1.49
CA ASP A 112 -0.62 2.75 0.70
C ASP A 112 -2.16 2.67 0.72
N HIS A 113 -2.74 1.47 0.61
CA HIS A 113 -4.17 1.24 0.79
C HIS A 113 -4.67 1.63 2.18
N ARG A 114 -3.96 1.21 3.24
CA ARG A 114 -4.27 1.60 4.62
C ARG A 114 -4.31 3.12 4.77
N THR A 115 -3.31 3.81 4.24
CA THR A 115 -3.22 5.28 4.31
C THR A 115 -4.38 5.96 3.59
N ARG A 116 -4.80 5.46 2.42
CA ARG A 116 -5.99 5.97 1.71
C ARG A 116 -7.25 5.80 2.54
N PHE A 117 -7.45 4.62 3.15
CA PHE A 117 -8.60 4.37 4.01
C PHE A 117 -8.66 5.29 5.23
N LEU A 118 -7.52 5.52 5.90
CA LEU A 118 -7.46 6.46 7.03
C LEU A 118 -7.83 7.89 6.61
N LYS A 119 -7.31 8.35 5.47
CA LYS A 119 -7.69 9.66 4.93
C LYS A 119 -9.19 9.75 4.65
N THR A 120 -9.81 8.69 4.13
CA THR A 120 -11.25 8.65 3.92
C THR A 120 -12.02 8.68 5.25
N LEU A 121 -11.53 8.02 6.30
CA LEU A 121 -12.15 8.12 7.65
C LEU A 121 -12.13 9.57 8.16
N ASP A 122 -11.02 10.29 7.98
CA ASP A 122 -10.92 11.70 8.37
C ASP A 122 -11.91 12.58 7.58
N GLN A 123 -12.05 12.33 6.28
CA GLN A 123 -13.01 13.03 5.41
C GLN A 123 -14.45 12.75 5.82
N LEU A 124 -14.79 11.50 6.13
CA LEU A 124 -16.12 11.11 6.60
C LEU A 124 -16.45 11.76 7.94
N GLN A 125 -15.47 11.85 8.85
CA GLN A 125 -15.64 12.54 10.13
C GLN A 125 -15.87 14.05 9.95
N ALA A 126 -15.16 14.68 9.01
CA ALA A 126 -15.39 16.09 8.68
C ALA A 126 -16.78 16.31 8.05
N ALA A 127 -17.23 15.41 7.17
CA ALA A 127 -18.57 15.48 6.57
C ALA A 127 -19.67 15.29 7.63
N GLU A 128 -19.49 14.37 8.57
CA GLU A 128 -20.41 14.17 9.70
C GLU A 128 -20.52 15.42 10.56
N ALA A 129 -19.40 16.11 10.83
CA ALA A 129 -19.41 17.38 11.55
C ALA A 129 -20.23 18.46 10.80
N GLN A 130 -20.07 18.57 9.48
CA GLN A 130 -20.86 19.51 8.66
C GLN A 130 -22.35 19.17 8.64
N LEU A 131 -22.71 17.88 8.64
CA LEU A 131 -24.09 17.44 8.73
C LEU A 131 -24.71 17.77 10.08
N ASN A 132 -23.95 17.69 11.16
CA ASN A 132 -24.43 18.03 12.51
C ASN A 132 -24.58 19.53 12.75
N GLU A 133 -23.99 20.39 11.91
CA GLU A 133 -24.21 21.84 11.96
C GLU A 133 -25.59 22.26 11.39
N THR A 134 -26.28 21.35 10.70
CA THR A 134 -27.52 21.65 9.98
C THR A 134 -28.64 20.72 10.44
N ASP A 135 -29.75 21.28 10.93
CA ASP A 135 -30.94 20.51 11.37
C ASP A 135 -32.01 20.40 10.26
N ASP A 136 -31.62 20.66 9.02
CA ASP A 136 -32.52 20.61 7.86
C ASP A 136 -32.71 19.17 7.35
N PHE A 137 -33.90 18.88 6.83
CA PHE A 137 -34.21 17.58 6.21
C PHE A 137 -33.29 17.27 5.03
N GLU A 138 -32.96 18.29 4.22
CA GLU A 138 -31.93 18.21 3.19
C GLU A 138 -30.69 18.98 3.65
N ALA A 139 -29.52 18.34 3.60
CA ALA A 139 -28.26 18.98 3.93
C ALA A 139 -27.77 19.82 2.73
N PRO A 140 -27.76 21.16 2.82
CA PRO A 140 -27.41 22.00 1.67
C PRO A 140 -25.93 21.94 1.30
N LYS A 141 -25.07 21.53 2.25
CA LYS A 141 -23.60 21.51 2.10
C LYS A 141 -23.05 20.13 1.71
N CYS A 142 -23.82 19.07 1.89
CA CYS A 142 -23.36 17.69 1.70
C CYS A 142 -24.40 16.87 0.94
N LYS A 143 -23.95 16.08 -0.04
CA LYS A 143 -24.78 15.12 -0.76
C LYS A 143 -23.98 13.88 -1.07
N ILE A 144 -24.63 12.72 -1.04
CA ILE A 144 -24.09 11.49 -1.60
C ILE A 144 -24.44 11.49 -3.08
N SER A 145 -23.44 11.51 -3.97
CA SER A 145 -23.64 11.36 -5.42
C SER A 145 -23.09 10.02 -5.89
N PHE A 146 -23.83 9.39 -6.79
CA PHE A 146 -23.34 8.29 -7.59
C PHE A 146 -23.03 8.84 -8.96
N GLU A 147 -21.77 8.76 -9.33
CA GLU A 147 -21.27 9.31 -10.57
C GLU A 147 -20.91 8.17 -11.51
N THR A 148 -21.40 8.25 -12.74
CA THR A 148 -21.02 7.34 -13.81
C THR A 148 -20.02 8.04 -14.70
N LYS A 149 -19.01 7.30 -15.12
CA LYS A 149 -18.05 7.76 -16.11
C LYS A 149 -18.40 7.08 -17.44
N PRO A 150 -19.26 7.68 -18.29
CA PRO A 150 -19.35 7.24 -19.68
C PRO A 150 -17.98 7.43 -20.34
N ASP A 151 -17.70 6.65 -21.39
CA ASP A 151 -16.40 6.59 -22.07
C ASP A 151 -15.95 7.99 -22.54
N GLY A 152 -15.20 8.69 -21.68
CA GLY A 152 -15.06 10.15 -21.75
C GLY A 152 -14.44 10.76 -20.49
N TYR A 153 -14.18 12.07 -20.56
CA TYR A 153 -13.44 12.80 -19.52
C TYR A 153 -14.35 13.32 -18.38
N ARG A 154 -15.65 13.44 -18.63
CA ARG A 154 -16.60 14.05 -17.69
C ARG A 154 -17.39 12.99 -16.95
N TRP A 155 -17.49 13.16 -15.64
CA TRP A 155 -18.39 12.37 -14.80
C TRP A 155 -19.79 12.95 -14.91
N ASP A 156 -20.78 12.07 -15.06
CA ASP A 156 -22.19 12.43 -14.99
C ASP A 156 -22.77 11.93 -13.67
N THR A 157 -23.64 12.73 -13.05
CA THR A 157 -24.30 12.33 -11.80
C THR A 157 -25.51 11.48 -12.16
N ALA A 158 -25.43 10.17 -11.89
CA ALA A 158 -26.55 9.26 -12.10
C ALA A 158 -27.68 9.53 -11.11
N PHE A 159 -27.36 9.68 -9.83
CA PHE A 159 -28.30 10.11 -8.79
C PHE A 159 -27.59 10.73 -7.61
N SER A 160 -28.35 11.47 -6.78
CA SER A 160 -27.84 12.03 -5.53
C SER A 160 -28.87 11.99 -4.41
N ILE A 161 -28.40 11.81 -3.19
CA ILE A 161 -29.20 11.81 -1.96
C ILE A 161 -28.74 13.00 -1.11
N GLY A 162 -29.65 13.95 -0.89
CA GLY A 162 -29.43 15.15 -0.07
C GLY A 162 -29.96 15.04 1.36
N ASN A 163 -30.70 13.97 1.70
CA ASN A 163 -31.29 13.82 3.03
C ASN A 163 -30.21 13.63 4.12
N ALA A 164 -30.27 14.42 5.20
CA ALA A 164 -29.25 14.44 6.23
C ALA A 164 -29.16 13.12 7.03
N GLU A 165 -30.30 12.53 7.39
CA GLU A 165 -30.34 11.28 8.18
C GLU A 165 -29.77 10.09 7.40
N LEU A 166 -30.16 9.94 6.14
CA LEU A 166 -29.59 8.92 5.26
C LEU A 166 -28.08 9.11 5.06
N GLN A 167 -27.61 10.35 5.02
CA GLN A 167 -26.17 10.64 4.94
C GLN A 167 -25.43 10.23 6.24
N LYS A 168 -25.98 10.51 7.42
CA LYS A 168 -25.40 10.11 8.71
C LYS A 168 -25.34 8.59 8.86
N GLU A 169 -26.41 7.88 8.51
CA GLU A 169 -26.44 6.42 8.51
C GLU A 169 -25.38 5.83 7.56
N PHE A 170 -25.28 6.38 6.35
CA PHE A 170 -24.29 5.97 5.37
C PHE A 170 -22.86 6.20 5.89
N ILE A 171 -22.56 7.37 6.45
CA ILE A 171 -21.25 7.66 7.03
C ILE A 171 -20.91 6.66 8.13
N THR A 172 -21.85 6.40 9.04
CA THR A 172 -21.66 5.44 10.14
C THR A 172 -21.35 4.04 9.59
N PHE A 173 -22.13 3.58 8.61
CA PHE A 173 -21.97 2.28 7.96
C PHE A 173 -20.59 2.17 7.28
N ILE A 174 -20.21 3.16 6.47
CA ILE A 174 -18.94 3.13 5.74
C ILE A 174 -17.75 3.22 6.69
N ARG A 175 -17.80 4.06 7.74
CA ARG A 175 -16.74 4.14 8.75
C ARG A 175 -16.48 2.79 9.40
N ALA A 176 -17.53 2.05 9.74
CA ALA A 176 -17.41 0.71 10.30
C ALA A 176 -16.75 -0.27 9.31
N LYS A 177 -17.15 -0.24 8.03
CA LYS A 177 -16.56 -1.09 6.99
C LYS A 177 -15.10 -0.77 6.70
N ILE A 178 -14.74 0.51 6.65
CA ILE A 178 -13.35 0.94 6.44
C ILE A 178 -12.48 0.49 7.60
N ARG A 179 -12.93 0.65 8.86
CA ARG A 179 -12.16 0.18 10.04
C ARG A 179 -11.88 -1.32 9.99
N ALA A 180 -12.90 -2.13 9.73
CA ALA A 180 -12.71 -3.58 9.57
C ALA A 180 -11.70 -3.90 8.46
N LYS A 181 -11.73 -3.16 7.34
CA LYS A 181 -10.77 -3.39 6.26
C LYS A 181 -9.35 -2.93 6.59
N VAL A 182 -9.20 -1.88 7.38
CA VAL A 182 -7.91 -1.44 7.91
C VAL A 182 -7.34 -2.49 8.86
N GLU A 183 -8.16 -3.06 9.75
CA GLU A 183 -7.76 -4.15 10.64
C GLU A 183 -7.29 -5.39 9.86
N ASP A 184 -8.00 -5.77 8.79
CA ASP A 184 -7.57 -6.86 7.89
C ASP A 184 -6.19 -6.58 7.28
N ILE A 185 -5.98 -5.36 6.78
CA ILE A 185 -4.70 -4.94 6.17
C ILE A 185 -3.59 -4.94 7.22
N GLU A 186 -3.86 -4.43 8.43
CA GLU A 186 -2.88 -4.43 9.53
C GLU A 186 -2.51 -5.85 9.96
N ALA A 187 -3.49 -6.76 10.05
CA ALA A 187 -3.23 -8.16 10.33
C ALA A 187 -2.41 -8.85 9.24
N GLU A 188 -2.57 -8.46 7.97
CA GLU A 188 -1.76 -8.95 6.86
C GLU A 188 -0.34 -8.38 6.87
N LEU A 189 -0.16 -7.11 7.25
CA LEU A 189 1.15 -6.48 7.33
C LEU A 189 2.05 -7.05 8.43
N ILE A 190 1.46 -7.51 9.54
CA ILE A 190 2.17 -8.08 10.69
C ILE A 190 2.67 -9.51 10.42
N LYS A 191 2.06 -10.23 9.46
CA LYS A 191 2.52 -11.57 9.04
C LYS A 191 3.88 -11.51 8.36
#